data_AF-I0YUS9-F1
#
_entry.id   AF-I0YUS9-F1
#
_cell.length_a   1.000
_cell.length_b   1.000
_cell.length_c   1.000
_cell.angle_alpha   90.00
_cell.angle_beta   90.00
_cell.angle_gamma   90.00
#
_symmetry.space_group_name_H-M   'P 1'
#
loop_
_entity.id
_entity.type
_entity.pdbx_description
1 polymer ?
#
loop_
_entity_poly.entity_id
_entity_poly.type
_entity_poly.pdbx_seq_one_letter_code
_entity_poly.pdbx_strand_id
1 'polypeptide(L)'
;MGLQRERLGVDGSQISIFDGSRFVFSESSWTIVTLYRMLRRYGLSYLYMRKGPQTMLPRFLQLYKLQDRIGTSSAANLFAKEFVAGINRIQYNQGNGINALAGMVSLLPTIDGRLFRIKGGNRLLPERLIAAANASLHQGLRVTKVHRTTSRHFELHTKSSRDDKTTKSRRYAAVLVATPLELTDIAFTGFEVPHMPVRQYQTTVTTLVKGRLKPAYFGVEALPKGEYVMVTEDAKTPFSVIGPQKILPNGLRIYKIFSRQPLEGATLDAIFANLTILADREWKAYPLFRPPERFPPFRLTPGLYVNNAWENAASAMEMSAVAAKNCALLASQYLQKAFLDDGGLNSGFKAVTGAKSEL
;
A
#
# COMPACT_ATOMS: atom_id res chain seq x y z
N MET A 1 3.08 -1.80 23.56
CA MET A 1 2.71 -0.68 22.65
C MET A 1 1.29 -0.14 22.84
N GLY A 2 0.35 -0.86 23.47
CA GLY A 2 -0.97 -0.33 23.83
C GLY A 2 -1.88 0.02 22.65
N LEU A 3 -1.65 -0.58 21.48
CA LEU A 3 -2.47 -0.40 20.29
C LEU A 3 -3.66 -1.35 20.35
N GLN A 4 -4.86 -0.86 20.06
CA GLN A 4 -6.07 -1.67 20.02
C GLN A 4 -6.55 -1.84 18.58
N ARG A 5 -6.99 -3.04 18.23
CA ARG A 5 -7.58 -3.35 16.92
C ARG A 5 -9.05 -2.91 16.91
N GLU A 6 -9.46 -2.32 15.80
CA GLU A 6 -10.85 -2.02 15.47
C GLU A 6 -11.16 -2.72 14.15
N ARG A 7 -12.16 -3.61 14.15
CA ARG A 7 -12.53 -4.37 12.96
C ARG A 7 -13.00 -3.41 11.87
N LEU A 8 -12.56 -3.65 10.64
CA LEU A 8 -13.03 -2.88 9.49
C LEU A 8 -14.37 -3.44 9.02
N GLY A 9 -15.31 -2.52 8.83
CA GLY A 9 -16.70 -2.76 8.43
C GLY A 9 -17.53 -1.62 8.96
N VAL A 10 -18.07 -0.79 8.08
CA VAL A 10 -19.17 0.09 8.48
C VAL A 10 -20.40 -0.80 8.44
N ASP A 11 -21.16 -0.89 9.54
CA ASP A 11 -22.46 -1.55 9.50
C ASP A 11 -23.27 -0.98 8.32
N GLY A 12 -23.58 -1.84 7.35
CA GLY A 12 -24.33 -1.48 6.15
C GLY A 12 -23.53 -1.06 4.90
N SER A 13 -22.19 -1.20 4.84
CA SER A 13 -21.43 -0.93 3.60
C SER A 13 -21.46 -2.11 2.63
N GLN A 14 -22.53 -2.22 1.86
CA GLN A 14 -22.63 -3.14 0.72
C GLN A 14 -21.87 -2.61 -0.49
N ILE A 15 -21.19 -3.53 -1.16
CA ILE A 15 -20.40 -3.25 -2.34
C ILE A 15 -21.27 -3.34 -3.60
N SER A 16 -21.05 -2.38 -4.51
CA SER A 16 -21.59 -2.39 -5.87
C SER A 16 -20.48 -2.21 -6.88
N ILE A 17 -20.65 -2.77 -8.08
CA ILE A 17 -19.71 -2.66 -9.20
C ILE A 17 -20.38 -1.86 -10.30
N PHE A 18 -19.72 -0.80 -10.74
CA PHE A 18 -20.17 0.13 -11.77
C PHE A 18 -19.28 0.01 -13.01
N ASP A 19 -19.88 -0.13 -14.19
CA ASP A 19 -19.15 -0.30 -15.46
C ASP A 19 -18.88 1.02 -16.20
N GLY A 20 -19.25 2.15 -15.60
CA GLY A 20 -19.22 3.47 -16.24
C GLY A 20 -20.59 3.94 -16.74
N SER A 21 -21.56 3.04 -16.84
CA SER A 21 -22.93 3.34 -17.28
C SER A 21 -24.00 2.88 -16.30
N ARG A 22 -23.83 1.70 -15.69
CA ARG A 22 -24.80 1.10 -14.76
C ARG A 22 -24.10 0.25 -13.70
N PHE A 23 -24.83 -0.06 -12.63
CA PHE A 23 -24.41 -1.07 -11.67
C PHE A 23 -24.61 -2.48 -12.25
N VAL A 24 -23.52 -3.20 -12.47
CA VAL A 24 -23.53 -4.58 -12.99
C VAL A 24 -23.68 -5.63 -11.90
N PHE A 25 -23.36 -5.25 -10.66
CA PHE A 25 -23.49 -6.08 -9.48
C PHE A 25 -23.69 -5.20 -8.24
N SER A 26 -24.53 -5.65 -7.30
CA SER A 26 -24.71 -5.04 -5.99
C SER A 26 -24.99 -6.11 -4.94
N GLU A 27 -24.32 -6.03 -3.80
CA GLU A 27 -24.60 -6.87 -2.65
C GLU A 27 -26.00 -6.59 -2.09
N SER A 28 -26.58 -7.63 -1.49
CA SER A 28 -27.85 -7.58 -0.78
C SER A 28 -27.61 -7.56 0.74
N SER A 29 -28.63 -7.21 1.52
CA SER A 29 -28.59 -7.39 2.99
C SER A 29 -28.61 -8.87 3.38
N TRP A 30 -29.02 -9.72 2.45
CA TRP A 30 -29.11 -11.16 2.63
C TRP A 30 -27.92 -11.83 1.94
N THR A 31 -27.04 -12.44 2.74
CA THR A 31 -25.84 -13.16 2.26
C THR A 31 -26.18 -14.19 1.18
N ILE A 32 -27.30 -14.92 1.33
CA ILE A 32 -27.74 -15.91 0.34
C ILE A 32 -28.12 -15.29 -1.01
N VAL A 33 -28.72 -14.10 -0.99
CA VAL A 33 -29.06 -13.36 -2.21
C VAL A 33 -27.80 -12.85 -2.88
N THR A 34 -26.84 -12.34 -2.12
CA THR A 34 -25.52 -11.95 -2.64
C THR A 34 -24.81 -13.16 -3.26
N LEU A 35 -24.81 -14.31 -2.60
CA LEU A 35 -24.20 -15.53 -3.12
C LEU A 35 -24.88 -16.01 -4.40
N TYR A 36 -26.21 -16.00 -4.46
CA TYR A 36 -26.95 -16.33 -5.68
C TYR A 36 -26.59 -15.39 -6.84
N ARG A 37 -26.55 -14.06 -6.59
CA ARG A 37 -26.14 -13.08 -7.61
C ARG A 37 -24.71 -13.31 -8.10
N MET A 38 -23.78 -13.61 -7.18
CA MET A 38 -22.39 -13.95 -7.51
C MET A 38 -22.32 -15.20 -8.38
N LEU A 39 -22.97 -16.29 -7.98
CA LEU A 39 -22.97 -17.55 -8.73
C LEU A 39 -23.63 -17.39 -10.10
N ARG A 40 -24.73 -16.62 -10.20
CA ARG A 40 -25.42 -16.37 -11.47
C ARG A 40 -24.57 -15.55 -12.45
N ARG A 41 -23.85 -14.53 -11.97
CA ARG A 41 -23.07 -13.62 -12.85
C ARG A 41 -21.67 -14.14 -13.14
N TYR A 42 -21.02 -14.72 -12.15
CA TYR A 42 -19.60 -15.07 -12.18
C TYR A 42 -19.34 -16.59 -12.15
N GLY A 43 -20.39 -17.40 -12.07
CA GLY A 43 -20.26 -18.85 -11.95
C GLY A 43 -19.50 -19.26 -10.69
N LEU A 44 -18.74 -20.34 -10.79
CA LEU A 44 -17.96 -20.88 -9.67
C LEU A 44 -16.65 -20.11 -9.41
N SER A 45 -16.31 -19.10 -10.22
CA SER A 45 -15.07 -18.30 -10.12
C SER A 45 -14.84 -17.72 -8.72
N TYR A 46 -15.90 -17.21 -8.09
CA TYR A 46 -15.86 -16.70 -6.72
C TYR A 46 -15.48 -17.77 -5.68
N LEU A 47 -15.98 -18.99 -5.83
CA LEU A 47 -15.69 -20.10 -4.92
C LEU A 47 -14.24 -20.58 -5.08
N TYR A 48 -13.73 -20.60 -6.31
CA TYR A 48 -12.32 -20.90 -6.57
C TYR A 48 -11.39 -19.86 -5.93
N MET A 49 -11.74 -18.57 -6.01
CA MET A 49 -10.99 -17.51 -5.34
C MET A 49 -10.96 -17.72 -3.82
N ARG A 50 -12.09 -18.05 -3.17
CA ARG A 50 -12.12 -18.26 -1.70
C ARG A 50 -11.33 -19.48 -1.24
N LYS A 51 -11.32 -20.56 -2.00
CA LYS A 51 -10.52 -21.78 -1.69
C LYS A 51 -9.05 -21.62 -2.06
N GLY A 52 -8.70 -20.64 -2.89
CA GLY A 52 -7.36 -20.40 -3.42
C GLY A 52 -6.29 -20.18 -2.33
N PRO A 53 -6.38 -19.18 -1.44
CA PRO A 53 -5.27 -18.79 -0.56
C PRO A 53 -4.71 -19.87 0.35
N GLN A 54 -5.57 -20.75 0.87
CA GLN A 54 -5.16 -21.90 1.70
C GLN A 54 -4.27 -22.89 0.93
N THR A 55 -4.33 -22.86 -0.42
CA THR A 55 -3.47 -23.64 -1.32
C THR A 55 -2.42 -22.80 -2.06
N MET A 56 -2.54 -21.46 -2.05
CA MET A 56 -1.68 -20.54 -2.80
C MET A 56 -0.51 -19.95 -2.01
N LEU A 57 -0.60 -19.83 -0.68
CA LEU A 57 0.51 -19.33 0.13
C LEU A 57 1.79 -20.20 -0.01
N PRO A 58 1.71 -21.54 -0.14
CA PRO A 58 2.87 -22.39 -0.46
C PRO A 58 3.24 -22.43 -1.96
N ARG A 59 2.43 -21.87 -2.86
CA ARG A 59 2.60 -21.94 -4.32
C ARG A 59 2.43 -20.58 -4.96
N PHE A 60 3.28 -19.64 -4.55
CA PHE A 60 3.44 -18.28 -5.08
C PHE A 60 3.39 -18.17 -6.62
N LEU A 61 3.77 -19.23 -7.35
CA LEU A 61 3.76 -19.31 -8.82
C LEU A 61 2.41 -19.70 -9.44
N GLN A 62 1.41 -20.12 -8.67
CA GLN A 62 0.09 -20.50 -9.20
C GLN A 62 -0.83 -19.31 -9.50
N LEU A 63 -0.46 -18.07 -9.19
CA LEU A 63 -1.32 -16.94 -9.49
C LEU A 63 -1.42 -16.62 -10.99
N TYR A 64 -0.35 -16.84 -11.76
CA TYR A 64 -0.44 -16.83 -13.23
C TYR A 64 -1.43 -17.89 -13.71
N LYS A 65 -1.41 -19.07 -13.07
CA LYS A 65 -2.36 -20.15 -13.35
C LYS A 65 -3.78 -19.85 -12.89
N LEU A 66 -4.04 -18.84 -12.05
CA LEU A 66 -5.41 -18.45 -11.71
C LEU A 66 -6.06 -17.65 -12.83
N GLN A 67 -5.32 -16.82 -13.56
CA GLN A 67 -5.84 -16.19 -14.77
C GLN A 67 -6.13 -17.26 -15.84
N ASP A 68 -5.32 -18.33 -15.93
CA ASP A 68 -5.59 -19.47 -16.80
C ASP A 68 -6.68 -20.45 -16.28
N ARG A 69 -6.88 -20.54 -14.95
CA ARG A 69 -7.85 -21.44 -14.29
C ARG A 69 -9.21 -20.82 -14.02
N ILE A 70 -9.30 -19.49 -13.95
CA ILE A 70 -10.53 -18.74 -14.18
C ILE A 70 -10.80 -18.97 -15.66
N GLY A 71 -11.35 -20.16 -15.99
CA GLY A 71 -11.29 -20.72 -17.34
C GLY A 71 -11.80 -19.75 -18.40
N THR A 72 -11.49 -19.97 -19.67
CA THR A 72 -11.83 -19.04 -20.79
C THR A 72 -13.33 -18.77 -21.00
N SER A 73 -14.20 -19.29 -20.12
CA SER A 73 -15.62 -19.00 -20.08
C SER A 73 -15.92 -17.51 -19.89
N SER A 74 -17.06 -17.07 -20.44
CA SER A 74 -17.54 -15.70 -20.30
C SER A 74 -17.69 -15.27 -18.83
N ALA A 75 -18.21 -16.16 -17.96
CA ALA A 75 -18.43 -15.86 -16.53
C ALA A 75 -17.12 -15.59 -15.76
N ALA A 76 -16.07 -16.33 -16.11
CA ALA A 76 -14.74 -16.19 -15.56
C ALA A 76 -14.06 -14.88 -16.02
N ASN A 77 -14.19 -14.55 -17.31
CA ASN A 77 -13.73 -13.26 -17.84
C ASN A 77 -14.46 -12.08 -17.16
N LEU A 78 -15.78 -12.18 -16.96
CA LEU A 78 -16.55 -11.17 -16.22
C LEU A 78 -16.07 -11.04 -14.77
N PHE A 79 -15.82 -12.17 -14.09
CA PHE A 79 -15.30 -12.14 -12.72
C PHE A 79 -13.96 -11.42 -12.63
N ALA A 80 -13.05 -11.70 -13.56
CA ALA A 80 -11.76 -11.01 -13.63
C ALA A 80 -11.93 -9.50 -13.88
N LYS A 81 -12.70 -9.12 -14.91
CA LYS A 81 -12.88 -7.72 -15.33
C LYS A 81 -13.69 -6.86 -14.34
N GLU A 82 -14.58 -7.46 -13.57
CA GLU A 82 -15.49 -6.70 -12.71
C GLU A 82 -15.08 -6.79 -11.25
N PHE A 83 -14.84 -8.00 -10.76
CA PHE A 83 -14.61 -8.25 -9.34
C PHE A 83 -13.13 -8.12 -8.98
N VAL A 84 -12.26 -8.87 -9.66
CA VAL A 84 -10.80 -8.83 -9.38
C VAL A 84 -10.22 -7.47 -9.70
N ALA A 85 -10.54 -6.92 -10.87
CA ALA A 85 -10.15 -5.57 -11.27
C ALA A 85 -10.65 -4.50 -10.28
N GLY A 86 -11.92 -4.59 -9.85
CA GLY A 86 -12.49 -3.68 -8.87
C GLY A 86 -11.69 -3.66 -7.57
N ILE A 87 -11.30 -4.85 -7.06
CA ILE A 87 -10.47 -4.96 -5.86
C ILE A 87 -9.07 -4.39 -6.09
N ASN A 88 -8.43 -4.71 -7.22
CA ASN A 88 -7.12 -4.15 -7.59
C ASN A 88 -7.14 -2.62 -7.67
N ARG A 89 -8.23 -2.03 -8.17
CA ARG A 89 -8.41 -0.58 -8.22
C ARG A 89 -8.64 0.04 -6.85
N ILE A 90 -9.30 -0.66 -5.93
CA ILE A 90 -9.41 -0.21 -4.53
C ILE A 90 -8.04 -0.20 -3.85
N GLN A 91 -7.26 -1.27 -4.04
CA GLN A 91 -6.05 -1.53 -3.25
C GLN A 91 -4.81 -0.84 -3.83
N TYR A 92 -4.70 -0.77 -5.16
CA TYR A 92 -3.51 -0.27 -5.87
C TYR A 92 -3.81 0.80 -6.91
N ASN A 93 -5.08 1.17 -7.11
CA ASN A 93 -5.52 2.10 -8.16
C ASN A 93 -5.13 1.65 -9.60
N GLN A 94 -4.85 0.36 -9.76
CA GLN A 94 -4.40 -0.31 -10.97
C GLN A 94 -5.39 -1.41 -11.36
N GLY A 95 -5.39 -1.79 -12.63
CA GLY A 95 -6.23 -2.88 -13.14
C GLY A 95 -5.61 -4.26 -12.91
N ASN A 96 -5.99 -5.24 -13.73
CA ASN A 96 -5.51 -6.62 -13.65
C ASN A 96 -4.09 -6.84 -14.21
N GLY A 97 -3.50 -5.83 -14.86
CA GLY A 97 -2.14 -5.91 -15.41
C GLY A 97 -1.02 -5.93 -14.36
N ILE A 98 -1.34 -5.87 -13.07
CA ILE A 98 -0.35 -5.93 -11.98
C ILE A 98 0.29 -7.31 -11.87
N ASN A 99 1.48 -7.39 -11.28
CA ASN A 99 2.13 -8.67 -11.04
C ASN A 99 1.32 -9.57 -10.10
N ALA A 100 1.57 -10.88 -10.23
CA ALA A 100 0.89 -11.91 -9.46
C ALA A 100 0.89 -11.59 -7.96
N LEU A 101 2.06 -11.42 -7.32
CA LEU A 101 2.11 -11.19 -5.88
C LEU A 101 1.27 -9.98 -5.45
N ALA A 102 1.34 -8.86 -6.15
CA ALA A 102 0.51 -7.70 -5.90
C ALA A 102 -0.99 -8.04 -5.99
N GLY A 103 -1.41 -8.74 -7.06
CA GLY A 103 -2.79 -9.23 -7.21
C GLY A 103 -3.24 -10.16 -6.07
N MET A 104 -2.36 -11.01 -5.57
CA MET A 104 -2.66 -11.86 -4.41
C MET A 104 -2.89 -11.00 -3.15
N VAL A 105 -1.95 -10.11 -2.85
CA VAL A 105 -2.02 -9.22 -1.68
C VAL A 105 -3.28 -8.35 -1.72
N SER A 106 -3.68 -7.91 -2.92
CA SER A 106 -4.93 -7.18 -3.17
C SER A 106 -6.18 -7.96 -2.73
N LEU A 107 -6.20 -9.27 -3.01
CA LEU A 107 -7.36 -10.14 -2.77
C LEU A 107 -7.43 -10.73 -1.37
N LEU A 108 -6.31 -10.82 -0.64
CA LEU A 108 -6.24 -11.35 0.74
C LEU A 108 -7.32 -10.75 1.68
N PRO A 109 -7.54 -9.43 1.72
CA PRO A 109 -8.64 -8.79 2.45
C PRO A 109 -10.00 -9.46 2.28
N THR A 110 -10.36 -9.79 1.03
CA THR A 110 -11.66 -10.35 0.66
C THR A 110 -11.78 -11.83 1.04
N ILE A 111 -10.66 -12.53 1.20
CA ILE A 111 -10.64 -13.98 1.42
C ILE A 111 -10.47 -14.33 2.90
N ASP A 112 -9.54 -13.67 3.61
CA ASP A 112 -9.33 -13.89 5.04
C ASP A 112 -10.38 -13.16 5.88
N GLY A 113 -10.92 -12.03 5.40
CA GLY A 113 -12.01 -11.29 6.05
C GLY A 113 -11.65 -10.68 7.42
N ARG A 114 -10.39 -10.76 7.83
CA ARG A 114 -9.85 -10.27 9.12
C ARG A 114 -9.15 -8.93 8.96
N LEU A 115 -9.83 -7.97 8.34
CA LEU A 115 -9.32 -6.61 8.23
C LEU A 115 -9.55 -5.85 9.53
N PHE A 116 -8.53 -5.13 9.97
CA PHE A 116 -8.61 -4.22 11.10
C PHE A 116 -7.86 -2.93 10.81
N ARG A 117 -8.25 -1.88 11.52
CA ARG A 117 -7.46 -0.65 11.67
C ARG A 117 -7.08 -0.49 13.13
N ILE A 118 -6.13 0.39 13.40
CA ILE A 118 -5.82 0.77 14.77
C ILE A 118 -6.90 1.74 15.25
N LYS A 119 -7.48 1.47 16.42
CA LYS A 119 -8.39 2.40 17.09
C LYS A 119 -7.66 3.71 17.36
N GLY A 120 -8.19 4.82 16.85
CA GLY A 120 -7.53 6.14 16.88
C GLY A 120 -6.65 6.45 15.66
N GLY A 121 -6.55 5.52 14.70
CA GLY A 121 -5.91 5.72 13.40
C GLY A 121 -4.54 5.04 13.26
N ASN A 122 -4.22 4.63 12.02
CA ASN A 122 -3.00 3.88 11.73
C ASN A 122 -1.71 4.70 11.94
N ARG A 123 -1.79 6.05 12.02
CA ARG A 123 -0.65 6.91 12.36
C ARG A 123 -0.02 6.58 13.72
N LEU A 124 -0.79 6.00 14.64
CA LEU A 124 -0.31 5.60 15.95
C LEU A 124 0.73 4.48 15.88
N LEU A 125 0.74 3.67 14.81
CA LEU A 125 1.72 2.59 14.65
C LEU A 125 3.17 3.12 14.59
N PRO A 126 3.56 3.96 13.60
CA PRO A 126 4.91 4.49 13.55
C PRO A 126 5.25 5.36 14.77
N GLU A 127 4.30 6.15 15.31
CA GLU A 127 4.51 6.96 16.51
C GLU A 127 4.92 6.12 17.72
N ARG A 128 4.20 5.01 17.98
CA ARG A 128 4.49 4.12 19.10
C ARG A 128 5.77 3.30 18.88
N LEU A 129 6.09 2.95 17.62
CA LEU A 129 7.33 2.25 17.29
C LEU A 129 8.55 3.14 17.54
N ILE A 130 8.52 4.41 17.13
CA ILE A 130 9.61 5.36 17.39
C ILE A 130 9.82 5.55 18.89
N ALA A 131 8.73 5.74 19.65
CA ALA A 131 8.81 5.88 21.11
C ALA A 131 9.37 4.62 21.79
N ALA A 132 8.95 3.43 21.35
CA ALA A 132 9.43 2.16 21.90
C ALA A 132 10.90 1.86 21.55
N ALA A 133 11.38 2.34 20.40
CA ALA A 133 12.76 2.14 19.96
C ALA A 133 13.78 3.00 20.72
N ASN A 134 13.33 3.94 21.56
CA ASN A 134 14.18 4.96 22.20
C ASN A 134 15.10 5.67 21.17
N ALA A 135 14.57 5.90 19.96
CA ALA A 135 15.32 6.45 18.85
C ALA A 135 15.37 7.99 18.92
N SER A 136 16.50 8.57 18.49
CA SER A 136 16.60 10.02 18.27
C SER A 136 15.91 10.40 16.95
N LEU A 137 14.76 11.05 17.03
CA LEU A 137 14.02 11.52 15.86
C LEU A 137 14.46 12.93 15.46
N HIS A 138 14.98 13.08 14.25
CA HIS A 138 15.36 14.37 13.69
C HIS A 138 14.40 14.74 12.55
N GLN A 139 13.57 15.77 12.74
CA GLN A 139 12.60 16.26 11.75
C GLN A 139 13.09 17.54 11.06
N GLY A 140 12.52 17.84 9.88
CA GLY A 140 12.90 19.02 9.10
C GLY A 140 14.34 18.98 8.60
N LEU A 141 14.92 17.78 8.48
CA LEU A 141 16.23 17.53 7.89
C LEU A 141 16.07 16.59 6.70
N ARG A 142 16.62 16.99 5.56
CA ARG A 142 16.69 16.19 4.35
C ARG A 142 18.12 15.68 4.18
N VAL A 143 18.29 14.37 4.02
CA VAL A 143 19.58 13.79 3.63
C VAL A 143 19.85 14.14 2.17
N THR A 144 21.05 14.64 1.87
CA THR A 144 21.47 15.02 0.51
C THR A 144 22.62 14.18 -0.01
N LYS A 145 23.44 13.61 0.88
CA LYS A 145 24.55 12.74 0.49
C LYS A 145 24.83 11.70 1.58
N VAL A 146 25.15 10.49 1.14
CA VAL A 146 25.71 9.42 1.96
C VAL A 146 27.10 9.10 1.39
N HIS A 147 28.13 9.47 2.13
CA HIS A 147 29.51 9.27 1.72
C HIS A 147 30.16 8.16 2.55
N ARG A 148 30.73 7.14 1.90
CA ARG A 148 31.52 6.12 2.60
C ARG A 148 32.93 6.66 2.83
N THR A 149 33.22 6.98 4.09
CA THR A 149 34.50 7.54 4.52
C THR A 149 35.58 6.48 4.69
N THR A 150 35.22 5.33 5.22
CA THR A 150 36.12 4.17 5.40
C THR A 150 35.36 2.88 5.13
N SER A 151 36.03 1.74 5.22
CA SER A 151 35.38 0.43 5.11
C SER A 151 34.25 0.21 6.15
N ARG A 152 34.19 1.01 7.22
CA ARG A 152 33.26 0.82 8.35
C ARG A 152 32.38 2.01 8.69
N HIS A 153 32.56 3.16 8.04
CA HIS A 153 31.84 4.38 8.42
C HIS A 153 31.27 5.12 7.22
N PHE A 154 30.04 5.60 7.41
CA PHE A 154 29.35 6.50 6.52
C PHE A 154 29.24 7.88 7.16
N GLU A 155 29.32 8.91 6.34
CA GLU A 155 28.99 10.27 6.71
C GLU A 155 27.70 10.69 5.98
N LEU A 156 26.69 11.04 6.75
CA LEU A 156 25.41 11.55 6.25
C LEU A 156 25.44 13.06 6.25
N HIS A 157 25.23 13.65 5.07
CA HIS A 157 25.09 15.08 4.89
C HIS A 157 23.60 15.42 4.85
N THR A 158 23.21 16.41 5.62
CA THR A 158 21.82 16.83 5.79
C THR A 158 21.69 18.34 5.62
N LYS A 159 20.57 18.77 5.06
CA LYS A 159 20.17 20.18 4.98
C LYS A 159 18.87 20.39 5.73
N SER A 160 18.68 21.57 6.31
CA SER A 160 17.41 21.91 6.93
C SER A 160 16.37 22.19 5.86
N SER A 161 15.14 21.71 6.06
CA SER A 161 14.01 22.05 5.18
C SER A 161 13.64 23.54 5.23
N ARG A 162 14.12 24.30 6.25
CA ARG A 162 13.88 25.74 6.39
C ARG A 162 15.06 26.60 5.91
N ASP A 163 16.25 26.02 5.81
CA ASP A 163 17.48 26.69 5.38
C ASP A 163 18.33 25.70 4.57
N ASP A 164 18.33 25.87 3.25
CA ASP A 164 19.08 25.02 2.32
C ASP A 164 20.54 25.48 2.14
N LYS A 165 20.97 26.56 2.82
CA LYS A 165 22.35 27.05 2.74
C LYS A 165 23.29 26.25 3.64
N THR A 166 22.82 25.83 4.82
CA THR A 166 23.66 25.15 5.81
C THR A 166 23.60 23.63 5.65
N THR A 167 24.75 23.02 5.39
CA THR A 167 24.90 21.55 5.39
C THR A 167 25.53 21.09 6.69
N LYS A 168 24.93 20.09 7.34
CA LYS A 168 25.48 19.42 8.52
C LYS A 168 25.85 17.99 8.17
N SER A 169 26.94 17.48 8.74
CA SER A 169 27.33 16.09 8.59
C SER A 169 27.36 15.33 9.92
N ARG A 170 27.09 14.03 9.87
CA ARG A 170 27.23 13.13 11.03
C ARG A 170 27.66 11.73 10.57
N ARG A 171 28.50 11.09 11.39
CA ARG A 171 29.03 9.74 11.12
C ARG A 171 28.13 8.64 11.69
N TYR A 172 28.03 7.54 10.95
CA TYR A 172 27.25 6.36 11.28
C TYR A 172 28.00 5.09 10.88
N ALA A 173 27.89 4.02 11.67
CA ALA A 173 28.49 2.72 11.38
C ALA A 173 27.65 1.90 10.37
N ALA A 174 26.33 2.09 10.35
CA ALA A 174 25.42 1.50 9.38
C ALA A 174 24.32 2.50 9.01
N VAL A 175 23.77 2.35 7.81
CA VAL A 175 22.75 3.25 7.26
C VAL A 175 21.66 2.42 6.60
N LEU A 176 20.41 2.68 6.99
CA LEU A 176 19.24 2.10 6.35
C LEU A 176 18.51 3.22 5.62
N VAL A 177 18.37 3.08 4.32
CA VAL A 177 17.63 4.02 3.47
C VAL A 177 16.19 3.56 3.40
N ALA A 178 15.30 4.43 3.88
CA ALA A 178 13.87 4.17 3.97
C ALA A 178 13.00 4.99 2.99
N THR A 179 13.65 5.76 2.12
CA THR A 179 12.99 6.63 1.15
C THR A 179 13.01 6.00 -0.24
N PRO A 180 11.97 6.19 -1.06
CA PRO A 180 12.02 5.94 -2.50
C PRO A 180 13.20 6.66 -3.14
N LEU A 181 14.25 5.93 -3.49
CA LEU A 181 15.50 6.51 -4.00
C LEU A 181 15.27 7.27 -5.31
N GLU A 182 14.34 6.79 -6.12
CA GLU A 182 13.94 7.34 -7.41
C GLU A 182 13.21 8.69 -7.30
N LEU A 183 12.78 9.05 -6.08
CA LEU A 183 12.11 10.32 -5.78
C LEU A 183 13.04 11.26 -4.99
N THR A 184 14.35 10.99 -4.96
CA THR A 184 15.31 11.78 -4.19
C THR A 184 16.60 12.05 -4.96
N ASP A 185 17.26 13.15 -4.60
CA ASP A 185 18.57 13.53 -5.14
C ASP A 185 19.72 13.14 -4.20
N ILE A 186 19.58 12.05 -3.43
CA ILE A 186 20.62 11.62 -2.50
C ILE A 186 21.83 11.12 -3.28
N ALA A 187 22.97 11.81 -3.13
CA ALA A 187 24.23 11.38 -3.73
C ALA A 187 24.87 10.26 -2.89
N PHE A 188 25.22 9.14 -3.53
CA PHE A 188 26.00 8.06 -2.93
C PHE A 188 27.43 8.11 -3.46
N THR A 189 28.43 8.17 -2.56
CA THR A 189 29.83 8.36 -2.95
C THR A 189 30.77 7.55 -2.05
N GLY A 190 32.00 7.30 -2.50
CA GLY A 190 33.00 6.51 -1.76
C GLY A 190 32.84 4.99 -1.90
N PHE A 191 32.02 4.54 -2.84
CA PHE A 191 31.86 3.14 -3.26
C PHE A 191 31.19 3.08 -4.64
N GLU A 192 31.28 1.94 -5.30
CA GLU A 192 30.56 1.70 -6.56
C GLU A 192 29.07 1.48 -6.27
N VAL A 193 28.23 2.37 -6.79
CA VAL A 193 26.77 2.28 -6.62
C VAL A 193 26.23 1.26 -7.62
N PRO A 194 25.59 0.17 -7.17
CA PRO A 194 25.03 -0.80 -8.11
C PRO A 194 23.92 -0.17 -8.95
N HIS A 195 23.65 -0.74 -10.12
CA HIS A 195 22.55 -0.28 -10.96
C HIS A 195 21.20 -0.38 -10.22
N MET A 196 20.50 0.76 -10.12
CA MET A 196 19.19 0.87 -9.50
C MET A 196 18.14 1.06 -10.60
N PRO A 197 17.25 0.08 -10.86
CA PRO A 197 16.17 0.27 -11.82
C PRO A 197 15.23 1.38 -11.33
N VAL A 198 14.90 2.32 -12.21
CA VAL A 198 13.94 3.39 -11.90
C VAL A 198 12.54 2.80 -11.81
N ARG A 199 11.95 2.88 -10.62
CA ARG A 199 10.56 2.56 -10.36
C ARG A 199 9.63 3.69 -10.80
N GLN A 200 8.67 3.34 -11.64
CA GLN A 200 7.53 4.20 -11.94
C GLN A 200 6.44 3.99 -10.88
N TYR A 201 5.65 5.02 -10.61
CA TYR A 201 4.59 4.99 -9.61
C TYR A 201 3.22 5.24 -10.25
N GLN A 202 2.21 4.51 -9.76
CA GLN A 202 0.81 4.87 -9.98
C GLN A 202 0.48 6.10 -9.13
N THR A 203 0.25 7.24 -9.78
CA THR A 203 -0.35 8.40 -9.13
C THR A 203 -1.74 8.04 -8.62
N THR A 204 -1.98 8.24 -7.33
CA THR A 204 -3.29 8.08 -6.70
C THR A 204 -3.67 9.36 -6.02
N VAL A 205 -4.77 9.97 -6.44
CA VAL A 205 -5.35 11.12 -5.75
C VAL A 205 -6.42 10.60 -4.79
N THR A 206 -6.32 11.01 -3.54
CA THR A 206 -7.32 10.73 -2.51
C THR A 206 -8.10 12.00 -2.22
N THR A 207 -9.35 12.02 -2.66
CA THR A 207 -10.28 13.12 -2.36
C THR A 207 -11.25 12.65 -1.28
N LEU A 208 -11.27 13.35 -0.15
CA LEU A 208 -12.25 13.17 0.91
C LEU A 208 -13.33 14.23 0.75
N VAL A 209 -14.57 13.79 0.60
CA VAL A 209 -15.71 14.68 0.43
C VAL A 209 -16.80 14.37 1.45
N LYS A 210 -17.49 15.41 1.89
CA LYS A 210 -18.76 15.32 2.61
C LYS A 210 -19.88 15.66 1.62
N GLY A 211 -20.93 14.85 1.56
CA GLY A 211 -22.06 15.12 0.68
C GLY A 211 -23.05 13.94 0.57
N ARG A 212 -23.80 13.93 -0.52
CA ARG A 212 -24.68 12.83 -0.96
C ARG A 212 -24.35 12.49 -2.41
N LEU A 213 -24.21 11.21 -2.74
CA LEU A 213 -24.12 10.79 -4.14
C LEU A 213 -25.42 11.09 -4.88
N LYS A 214 -25.33 11.56 -6.12
CA LYS A 214 -26.48 11.80 -7.01
C LYS A 214 -26.85 10.48 -7.73
N PRO A 215 -28.03 9.89 -7.51
CA PRO A 215 -28.45 8.66 -8.20
C PRO A 215 -28.40 8.80 -9.73
N ALA A 216 -28.78 9.99 -10.24
CA ALA A 216 -28.78 10.31 -11.67
C ALA A 216 -27.40 10.19 -12.33
N TYR A 217 -26.30 10.45 -11.62
CA TYR A 217 -24.94 10.27 -12.15
C TYR A 217 -24.67 8.80 -12.52
N PHE A 218 -25.25 7.86 -11.75
CA PHE A 218 -25.08 6.43 -11.94
C PHE A 218 -26.21 5.79 -12.76
N GLY A 219 -27.07 6.62 -13.39
CA GLY A 219 -28.19 6.13 -14.22
C GLY A 219 -29.26 5.37 -13.46
N VAL A 220 -29.47 5.68 -12.17
CA VAL A 220 -30.47 5.02 -11.31
C VAL A 220 -31.35 6.03 -10.59
N GLU A 221 -32.59 5.64 -10.28
CA GLU A 221 -33.50 6.45 -9.44
C GLU A 221 -33.08 6.44 -7.97
N ALA A 222 -32.62 5.28 -7.50
CA ALA A 222 -32.14 5.08 -6.13
C ALA A 222 -30.81 4.33 -6.15
N LEU A 223 -29.87 4.78 -5.31
CA LEU A 223 -28.57 4.14 -5.18
C LEU A 223 -28.69 2.77 -4.50
N PRO A 224 -27.86 1.78 -4.88
CA PRO A 224 -27.69 0.57 -4.09
C PRO A 224 -27.32 0.91 -2.66
N LYS A 225 -27.84 0.11 -1.71
CA LYS A 225 -27.48 0.26 -0.30
C LYS A 225 -25.97 0.15 -0.11
N GLY A 226 -25.47 0.76 0.96
CA GLY A 226 -24.03 0.87 1.23
C GLY A 226 -23.33 1.98 0.46
N GLU A 227 -23.63 2.18 -0.83
CA GLU A 227 -23.01 3.19 -1.69
C GLU A 227 -21.47 3.05 -1.81
N TYR A 228 -20.95 1.83 -1.64
CA TYR A 228 -19.55 1.54 -1.96
C TYR A 228 -19.46 1.15 -3.44
N VAL A 229 -18.85 2.02 -4.26
CA VAL A 229 -18.81 1.87 -5.72
C VAL A 229 -17.42 1.45 -6.16
N MET A 230 -17.29 0.18 -6.53
CA MET A 230 -16.16 -0.35 -7.31
C MET A 230 -16.37 -0.08 -8.79
N VAL A 231 -15.27 -0.03 -9.54
CA VAL A 231 -15.28 0.24 -10.97
C VAL A 231 -14.65 -0.93 -11.72
N THR A 232 -15.25 -1.33 -12.85
CA THR A 232 -14.72 -2.42 -13.69
C THR A 232 -13.39 -2.04 -14.37
N GLU A 233 -12.69 -3.02 -14.92
CA GLU A 233 -11.40 -2.84 -15.60
C GLU A 233 -11.49 -1.79 -16.73
N ASP A 234 -12.49 -1.97 -17.60
CA ASP A 234 -12.62 -1.24 -18.87
C ASP A 234 -13.42 0.08 -18.75
N ALA A 235 -13.97 0.37 -17.56
CA ALA A 235 -14.80 1.55 -17.34
C ALA A 235 -13.98 2.85 -17.47
N LYS A 236 -14.51 3.78 -18.27
CA LYS A 236 -13.96 5.13 -18.47
C LYS A 236 -14.62 6.11 -17.50
N THR A 237 -14.27 6.00 -16.23
CA THR A 237 -14.74 6.89 -15.16
C THR A 237 -13.60 7.78 -14.65
N PRO A 238 -13.91 8.97 -14.10
CA PRO A 238 -12.88 9.86 -13.56
C PRO A 238 -12.29 9.37 -12.23
N PHE A 239 -12.95 8.40 -11.58
CA PHE A 239 -12.53 7.78 -10.32
C PHE A 239 -12.32 6.28 -10.49
N SER A 240 -11.58 5.67 -9.57
CA SER A 240 -11.34 4.22 -9.50
C SER A 240 -12.18 3.53 -8.44
N VAL A 241 -12.58 4.25 -7.39
CA VAL A 241 -13.49 3.78 -6.34
C VAL A 241 -14.10 4.98 -5.61
N ILE A 242 -15.36 4.84 -5.20
CA ILE A 242 -16.00 5.70 -4.20
C ILE A 242 -16.35 4.83 -2.99
N GLY A 243 -15.71 5.09 -1.85
CA GLY A 243 -15.88 4.31 -0.62
C GLY A 243 -16.41 5.17 0.53
N PRO A 244 -17.62 4.92 1.05
CA PRO A 244 -18.14 5.61 2.24
C PRO A 244 -17.25 5.32 3.47
N GLN A 245 -16.96 6.35 4.26
CA GLN A 245 -16.10 6.27 5.44
C GLN A 245 -16.89 6.45 6.75
N LYS A 246 -17.90 7.33 6.73
CA LYS A 246 -18.69 7.66 7.91
C LYS A 246 -20.05 8.22 7.52
N ILE A 247 -21.09 7.80 8.23
CA ILE A 247 -22.41 8.45 8.20
C ILE A 247 -22.44 9.49 9.33
N LEU A 248 -22.84 10.71 9.00
CA LEU A 248 -22.94 11.82 9.95
C LEU A 248 -24.36 11.88 10.56
N PRO A 249 -24.54 12.49 11.74
CA PRO A 249 -25.85 12.58 12.41
C PRO A 249 -26.94 13.26 11.57
N ASN A 250 -26.57 14.18 10.68
CA ASN A 250 -27.49 14.86 9.75
C ASN A 250 -27.81 14.03 8.49
N GLY A 251 -27.41 12.77 8.44
CA GLY A 251 -27.64 11.86 7.31
C GLY A 251 -26.75 12.10 6.09
N LEU A 252 -25.83 13.07 6.12
CA LEU A 252 -24.76 13.18 5.11
C LEU A 252 -23.70 12.11 5.33
N ARG A 253 -22.88 11.86 4.30
CA ARG A 253 -21.80 10.89 4.37
C ARG A 253 -20.46 11.53 4.02
N ILE A 254 -19.40 10.99 4.62
CA ILE A 254 -18.03 11.24 4.19
C ILE A 254 -17.63 10.11 3.27
N TYR A 255 -17.15 10.43 2.07
CA TYR A 255 -16.64 9.48 1.10
C TYR A 255 -15.15 9.70 0.89
N LYS A 256 -14.44 8.60 0.67
CA LYS A 256 -13.09 8.57 0.11
C LYS A 256 -13.20 8.18 -1.35
N ILE A 257 -12.67 9.02 -2.21
CA ILE A 257 -12.59 8.78 -3.65
C ILE A 257 -11.13 8.56 -3.99
N PHE A 258 -10.84 7.49 -4.71
CA PHE A 258 -9.56 7.37 -5.39
C PHE A 258 -9.74 7.68 -6.86
N SER A 259 -8.81 8.43 -7.43
CA SER A 259 -8.70 8.72 -8.86
C SER A 259 -7.23 8.66 -9.28
N ARG A 260 -6.97 8.61 -10.59
CA ARG A 260 -5.60 8.58 -11.14
C ARG A 260 -5.06 9.98 -11.45
N GLN A 261 -5.93 10.98 -11.41
CA GLN A 261 -5.67 12.41 -11.60
C GLN A 261 -6.58 13.22 -10.66
N PRO A 262 -6.24 14.48 -10.35
CA PRO A 262 -7.11 15.35 -9.57
C PRO A 262 -8.52 15.44 -10.18
N LEU A 263 -9.55 15.41 -9.34
CA LEU A 263 -10.94 15.56 -9.79
C LEU A 263 -11.30 17.03 -9.87
N GLU A 264 -11.74 17.48 -11.04
CA GLU A 264 -12.22 18.85 -11.23
C GLU A 264 -13.51 19.10 -10.44
N GLY A 265 -13.74 20.36 -10.05
CA GLY A 265 -14.94 20.77 -9.32
C GLY A 265 -16.23 20.35 -10.04
N ALA A 266 -16.32 20.59 -11.34
CA ALA A 266 -17.47 20.19 -12.16
C ALA A 266 -17.71 18.67 -12.16
N THR A 267 -16.65 17.86 -12.11
CA THR A 267 -16.77 16.40 -12.00
C THR A 267 -17.34 16.00 -10.64
N LEU A 268 -16.84 16.62 -9.56
CA LEU A 268 -17.37 16.36 -8.22
C LEU A 268 -18.82 16.84 -8.06
N ASP A 269 -19.17 17.99 -8.64
CA ASP A 269 -20.53 18.51 -8.64
C ASP A 269 -21.47 17.62 -9.46
N ALA A 270 -21.00 16.97 -10.53
CA ALA A 270 -21.80 15.99 -11.26
C ALA A 270 -22.10 14.76 -10.39
N ILE A 271 -21.15 14.32 -9.56
CA ILE A 271 -21.27 13.10 -8.74
C ILE A 271 -22.02 13.36 -7.42
N PHE A 272 -21.87 14.54 -6.82
CA PHE A 272 -22.35 14.84 -5.46
C PHE A 272 -23.34 16.00 -5.39
N ALA A 273 -24.26 15.92 -4.43
CA ALA A 273 -25.06 17.03 -3.92
C ALA A 273 -24.59 17.39 -2.49
N ASN A 274 -24.77 18.65 -2.09
CA ASN A 274 -24.31 19.18 -0.80
C ASN A 274 -22.80 18.94 -0.56
N LEU A 275 -22.01 19.15 -1.61
CA LEU A 275 -20.59 18.84 -1.65
C LEU A 275 -19.78 19.78 -0.74
N THR A 276 -18.87 19.20 0.04
CA THR A 276 -17.76 19.91 0.67
C THR A 276 -16.51 19.04 0.55
N ILE A 277 -15.46 19.58 -0.06
CA ILE A 277 -14.16 18.90 -0.12
C ILE A 277 -13.47 19.09 1.23
N LEU A 278 -13.15 17.97 1.89
CA LEU A 278 -12.49 17.95 3.21
C LEU A 278 -10.98 17.83 3.09
N ALA A 279 -10.51 17.08 2.10
CA ALA A 279 -9.10 16.95 1.77
C ALA A 279 -8.95 16.50 0.32
N ASP A 280 -7.87 16.92 -0.31
CA ASP A 280 -7.45 16.41 -1.61
C ASP A 280 -5.92 16.27 -1.61
N ARG A 281 -5.43 15.08 -1.92
CA ARG A 281 -4.01 14.72 -1.78
C ARG A 281 -3.58 13.79 -2.90
N GLU A 282 -2.55 14.19 -3.64
CA GLU A 282 -1.86 13.34 -4.60
C GLU A 282 -0.78 12.50 -3.90
N TRP A 283 -0.69 11.23 -4.29
CA TRP A 283 0.29 10.28 -3.78
C TRP A 283 0.98 9.53 -4.91
N LYS A 284 2.29 9.33 -4.78
CA LYS A 284 3.00 8.23 -5.44
C LYS A 284 2.87 6.98 -4.56
N ALA A 285 1.62 6.52 -4.40
CA ALA A 285 1.26 5.55 -3.37
C ALA A 285 1.79 4.14 -3.63
N TYR A 286 1.82 3.73 -4.89
CA TYR A 286 2.14 2.37 -5.29
C TYR A 286 3.08 2.37 -6.50
N PRO A 287 4.06 1.47 -6.57
CA PRO A 287 4.76 1.19 -7.82
C PRO A 287 3.76 0.81 -8.91
N LEU A 288 4.08 1.18 -10.13
CA LEU A 288 3.35 0.68 -11.28
C LEU A 288 3.85 -0.74 -11.56
N PHE A 289 3.00 -1.73 -11.28
CA PHE A 289 3.39 -3.13 -11.39
C PHE A 289 3.30 -3.56 -12.86
N ARG A 290 4.44 -3.78 -13.50
CA ARG A 290 4.55 -4.18 -14.91
C ARG A 290 5.44 -5.42 -15.03
N PRO A 291 4.86 -6.63 -15.01
CA PRO A 291 5.62 -7.86 -15.17
C PRO A 291 6.41 -7.92 -16.49
N PRO A 292 7.65 -8.44 -16.50
CA PRO A 292 8.43 -8.86 -15.33
C PRO A 292 9.03 -7.68 -14.56
N GLU A 293 8.92 -7.73 -13.23
CA GLU A 293 9.44 -6.68 -12.34
C GLU A 293 10.97 -6.72 -12.26
N ARG A 294 11.60 -5.53 -12.18
CA ARG A 294 13.03 -5.39 -11.89
C ARG A 294 13.20 -4.90 -10.47
N PHE A 295 13.96 -5.63 -9.66
CA PHE A 295 14.18 -5.29 -8.25
C PHE A 295 15.50 -4.57 -8.07
N PRO A 296 15.55 -3.45 -7.32
CA PRO A 296 16.82 -2.89 -6.90
C PRO A 296 17.45 -3.81 -5.82
N PRO A 297 18.78 -3.76 -5.65
CA PRO A 297 19.46 -4.47 -4.58
C PRO A 297 19.04 -3.97 -3.19
N PHE A 298 18.85 -4.89 -2.25
CA PHE A 298 18.64 -4.57 -0.83
C PHE A 298 19.89 -4.03 -0.12
N ARG A 299 21.08 -4.29 -0.68
CA ARG A 299 22.37 -3.89 -0.14
C ARG A 299 23.14 -3.13 -1.22
N LEU A 300 23.42 -1.85 -0.97
CA LEU A 300 24.24 -1.04 -1.87
C LEU A 300 25.73 -1.33 -1.66
N THR A 301 26.15 -1.43 -0.40
CA THR A 301 27.49 -1.83 0.04
C THR A 301 27.36 -2.41 1.46
N PRO A 302 28.28 -3.24 1.98
CA PRO A 302 28.23 -3.67 3.38
C PRO A 302 28.02 -2.49 4.35
N GLY A 303 27.00 -2.58 5.21
CA GLY A 303 26.60 -1.52 6.15
C GLY A 303 25.60 -0.49 5.61
N LEU A 304 25.25 -0.51 4.31
CA LEU A 304 24.26 0.38 3.69
C LEU A 304 23.17 -0.43 2.97
N TYR A 305 21.94 -0.37 3.51
CA TYR A 305 20.80 -1.18 3.08
C TYR A 305 19.60 -0.34 2.67
N VAL A 306 18.77 -0.86 1.78
CA VAL A 306 17.63 -0.16 1.17
C VAL A 306 16.36 -0.96 1.46
N ASN A 307 15.42 -0.39 2.22
CA ASN A 307 14.23 -1.11 2.68
C ASN A 307 13.19 -1.33 1.57
N ASN A 308 13.07 -0.36 0.67
CA ASN A 308 11.97 -0.24 -0.27
C ASN A 308 12.21 -1.08 -1.51
N ALA A 309 13.33 -1.81 -1.59
CA ALA A 309 13.64 -2.68 -2.72
C ALA A 309 12.54 -3.70 -2.99
N TRP A 310 11.85 -4.16 -1.95
CA TRP A 310 10.74 -5.10 -2.05
C TRP A 310 9.43 -4.52 -2.61
N GLU A 311 9.28 -3.19 -2.67
CA GLU A 311 7.98 -2.59 -3.03
C GLU A 311 7.51 -2.96 -4.44
N ASN A 312 8.43 -3.27 -5.38
CA ASN A 312 8.10 -3.74 -6.73
C ASN A 312 7.37 -5.10 -6.72
N ALA A 313 7.43 -5.85 -5.62
CA ALA A 313 6.73 -7.12 -5.49
C ALA A 313 5.26 -6.89 -5.12
N ALA A 314 5.03 -6.12 -4.06
CA ALA A 314 3.72 -5.69 -3.58
C ALA A 314 3.90 -4.61 -2.51
N SER A 315 2.95 -3.68 -2.43
CA SER A 315 3.00 -2.57 -1.48
C SER A 315 1.91 -2.71 -0.42
N ALA A 316 2.32 -3.00 0.82
CA ALA A 316 1.46 -2.95 2.01
C ALA A 316 2.31 -2.64 3.25
N MET A 317 1.66 -2.24 4.35
CA MET A 317 2.35 -1.95 5.61
C MET A 317 3.09 -3.18 6.14
N GLU A 318 2.50 -4.35 6.00
CA GLU A 318 3.04 -5.65 6.40
C GLU A 318 4.31 -5.98 5.61
N MET A 319 4.28 -5.76 4.28
CA MET A 319 5.45 -5.99 3.42
C MET A 319 6.59 -5.04 3.80
N SER A 320 6.27 -3.78 4.09
CA SER A 320 7.24 -2.78 4.54
C SER A 320 7.87 -3.16 5.88
N ALA A 321 7.07 -3.70 6.81
CA ALA A 321 7.55 -4.17 8.10
C ALA A 321 8.48 -5.39 7.98
N VAL A 322 8.15 -6.34 7.10
CA VAL A 322 9.02 -7.50 6.80
C VAL A 322 10.35 -7.04 6.19
N ALA A 323 10.31 -6.15 5.20
CA ALA A 323 11.52 -5.61 4.58
C ALA A 323 12.39 -4.83 5.59
N ALA A 324 11.77 -4.00 6.43
CA ALA A 324 12.47 -3.27 7.49
C ALA A 324 13.13 -4.21 8.51
N LYS A 325 12.44 -5.27 8.94
CA LYS A 325 13.01 -6.29 9.83
C LYS A 325 14.24 -6.96 9.20
N ASN A 326 14.17 -7.34 7.93
CA ASN A 326 15.29 -7.96 7.22
C ASN A 326 16.49 -7.00 7.11
N CYS A 327 16.29 -5.72 6.78
CA CYS A 327 17.35 -4.73 6.76
C CYS A 327 17.98 -4.52 8.15
N ALA A 328 17.16 -4.49 9.21
CA ALA A 328 17.66 -4.36 10.58
C ALA A 328 18.52 -5.57 10.99
N LEU A 329 18.12 -6.79 10.62
CA LEU A 329 18.91 -8.00 10.87
C LEU A 329 20.24 -7.99 10.11
N LEU A 330 20.23 -7.59 8.83
CA LEU A 330 21.44 -7.45 8.03
C LEU A 330 22.40 -6.41 8.62
N ALA A 331 21.88 -5.27 9.06
CA ALA A 331 22.68 -4.25 9.73
C ALA A 331 23.24 -4.75 11.07
N SER A 332 22.44 -5.47 11.87
CA SER A 332 22.91 -6.07 13.12
C SER A 332 24.06 -7.05 12.89
N GLN A 333 23.94 -7.94 11.89
CA GLN A 333 24.99 -8.89 11.55
C GLN A 333 26.28 -8.18 11.10
N TYR A 334 26.15 -7.13 10.29
CA TYR A 334 27.29 -6.32 9.86
C TYR A 334 27.99 -5.64 11.04
N LEU A 335 27.23 -5.03 11.96
CA LEU A 335 27.78 -4.35 13.14
C LEU A 335 28.45 -5.33 14.11
N GLN A 336 27.85 -6.51 14.32
CA GLN A 336 28.45 -7.56 15.15
C GLN A 336 29.78 -8.06 14.58
N LYS A 337 29.83 -8.31 13.27
CA LYS A 337 31.08 -8.73 12.62
C LYS A 337 32.16 -7.65 12.74
N ALA A 338 31.82 -6.39 12.48
CA ALA A 338 32.75 -5.27 12.62
C ALA A 338 33.29 -5.15 14.06
N PHE A 339 32.44 -5.36 15.07
CA PHE A 339 32.84 -5.33 16.47
C PHE A 339 33.81 -6.47 16.84
N LEU A 340 33.56 -7.68 16.36
CA LEU A 340 34.47 -8.82 16.57
C LEU A 340 35.83 -8.59 15.90
N ASP A 341 35.82 -8.05 14.68
CA ASP A 341 37.04 -7.72 13.95
C ASP A 341 37.86 -6.60 14.63
N ASP A 342 37.27 -5.80 15.52
CA ASP A 342 37.94 -4.75 16.34
C ASP A 342 38.38 -5.26 17.74
N GLY A 343 38.37 -6.57 17.97
CA GLY A 343 38.87 -7.16 19.21
C GLY A 343 37.88 -7.19 20.37
N GLY A 344 36.59 -6.89 20.12
CA GLY A 344 35.40 -7.38 20.84
C GLY A 344 35.24 -7.23 22.37
N LEU A 345 36.25 -6.79 23.13
CA LEU A 345 36.23 -6.92 24.61
C LEU A 345 36.65 -5.65 25.37
N ASN A 346 37.19 -4.62 24.72
CA ASN A 346 37.66 -3.39 25.39
C ASN A 346 36.81 -2.13 25.13
N SER A 347 35.73 -2.21 24.35
CA SER A 347 34.80 -1.08 24.20
C SER A 347 33.47 -1.45 24.85
N GLY A 348 33.03 -0.65 25.82
CA GLY A 348 31.87 -0.87 26.70
C GLY A 348 30.49 -0.88 26.02
N PHE A 349 30.39 -1.43 24.82
CA PHE A 349 29.14 -1.66 24.11
C PHE A 349 28.51 -2.96 24.61
N LYS A 350 27.50 -2.84 25.50
CA LYS A 350 26.63 -3.99 25.80
C LYS A 350 25.80 -4.31 24.56
N ALA A 351 26.04 -5.47 23.95
CA ALA A 351 25.14 -6.03 22.96
C ALA A 351 23.74 -6.11 23.57
N VAL A 352 22.77 -5.39 22.99
CA VAL A 352 21.37 -5.54 23.36
C VAL A 352 20.87 -6.83 22.71
N THR A 353 21.07 -7.95 23.39
CA THR A 353 20.46 -9.25 23.08
C THR A 353 18.99 -9.22 23.50
N GLY A 354 18.20 -8.37 22.84
CA GLY A 354 16.81 -8.08 23.21
C GLY A 354 15.76 -8.51 22.20
N ALA A 355 16.12 -9.13 21.08
CA ALA A 355 15.13 -9.67 20.15
C ALA A 355 14.81 -11.13 20.51
N LYS A 356 14.05 -11.34 21.59
CA LYS A 356 13.33 -12.61 21.74
C LYS A 356 12.46 -12.79 20.51
N SER A 357 12.72 -13.84 19.75
CA SER A 357 11.87 -14.31 18.67
C SER A 357 10.61 -14.92 19.27
N GLU A 358 9.66 -14.08 19.66
CA GLU A 358 8.29 -14.52 19.92
C GLU A 358 7.37 -13.65 19.06
N LEU A 359 6.94 -14.25 17.95
CA LEU A 359 5.71 -13.93 17.24
C LEU A 359 4.85 -15.18 17.27
#